data_AF-A0A8X6G7J4-F1
#
_entry.id   AF-A0A8X6G7J4-F1
#
_cell.length_a   1.000
_cell.length_b   1.000
_cell.length_c   1.000
_cell.angle_alpha   90.00
_cell.angle_beta   90.00
_cell.angle_gamma   90.00
#
_symmetry.space_group_name_H-M   'P 1'
#
loop_
_entity.id
_entity.type
_entity.pdbx_description
1 polymer ?
#
loop_
_entity_poly.entity_id
_entity_poly.type
_entity_poly.pdbx_seq_one_letter_code
_entity_poly.pdbx_strand_id
1 'polypeptide(L)'
;MLILTLRQMAVNELATFLFNSREFEYLQEKYKSPIYLLPEEKWEHLIKEKLPPSSCPTALRQEITAAIRPISFEVGNWILDHLKTEKGQSKIIKIPLLWKSDGTINRVKTADMIIQSQNFSVELRFRMACKYWCWHEIIKFLEGLSPNENLIIYRKYAKYSLVTCKHIQYCLKFIANIRHSCQRFALEFPWTCVTMFNRVFDHLPLVNKIELEIKAVKFGKIPLARHCLSRMDAQRRMRTLQLYPYHVLRIYLFWPLQALFIDAAATVKEVLSNHSFLQLIHIIICQKILPGWRDFDYRDLLRRFWQGIPERCKEYVKGDGIFNILMVILEGKGFRTSLRSGVPRRYLAHDRTLIENALKCSRLTFFSAN
;
A
#
# COMPACT_ATOMS: atom_id res chain seq x y z
N MET A 1 11.92 -7.44 -12.85
CA MET A 1 12.23 -6.64 -11.65
C MET A 1 12.38 -5.22 -12.14
N LEU A 2 11.73 -4.25 -11.49
CA LEU A 2 11.86 -2.85 -11.91
C LEU A 2 13.29 -2.42 -11.55
N ILE A 3 14.11 -2.13 -12.57
CA ILE A 3 15.43 -1.54 -12.38
C ILE A 3 15.21 -0.04 -12.41
N LEU A 4 15.45 0.62 -11.28
CA LEU A 4 15.37 2.07 -11.20
C LEU A 4 16.62 2.70 -11.79
N THR A 5 16.43 3.80 -12.49
CA THR A 5 17.54 4.64 -12.92
C THR A 5 18.14 5.38 -11.72
N LEU A 6 19.41 5.77 -11.80
CA LEU A 6 20.06 6.59 -10.77
C LEU A 6 19.28 7.89 -10.51
N ARG A 7 18.73 8.50 -11.57
CA ARG A 7 17.88 9.69 -11.48
C ARG A 7 16.65 9.44 -10.61
N GLN A 8 15.94 8.33 -10.83
CA GLN A 8 14.77 7.97 -10.01
C GLN A 8 15.14 7.72 -8.55
N MET A 9 16.27 7.06 -8.30
CA MET A 9 16.75 6.84 -6.94
C MET A 9 17.05 8.17 -6.22
N ALA A 10 17.74 9.09 -6.89
CA ALA A 10 18.05 10.42 -6.36
C ALA A 10 16.79 11.27 -6.12
N VAL A 11 15.81 11.23 -7.04
CA VAL A 11 14.50 11.89 -6.86
C VAL A 11 13.80 11.38 -5.62
N ASN A 12 13.76 10.06 -5.43
CA ASN A 12 13.12 9.44 -4.27
C ASN A 12 13.82 9.81 -2.97
N GLU A 13 15.16 9.78 -2.96
CA GLU A 13 15.95 10.17 -1.80
C GLU A 13 15.69 11.64 -1.40
N LEU A 14 15.76 12.57 -2.35
CA LEU A 14 15.47 13.99 -2.10
C LEU A 14 14.02 14.21 -1.64
N ALA A 15 13.06 13.53 -2.26
CA ALA A 15 11.66 13.64 -1.89
C ALA A 15 11.40 13.09 -0.48
N THR A 16 12.02 11.97 -0.10
CA THR A 16 11.92 11.44 1.27
C THR A 16 12.58 12.36 2.29
N PHE A 17 13.73 12.94 1.97
CA PHE A 17 14.39 13.93 2.82
C PHE A 17 13.50 15.15 3.07
N LEU A 18 12.92 15.73 2.00
CA LEU A 18 11.99 16.86 2.11
C LEU A 18 10.73 16.51 2.89
N PHE A 19 10.11 15.35 2.61
CA PHE A 19 8.89 14.93 3.30
C PHE A 19 9.08 14.79 4.82
N ASN A 20 10.28 14.40 5.26
CA ASN A 20 10.62 14.25 6.67
C ASN A 20 11.02 15.58 7.35
N SER A 21 10.86 16.73 6.68
CA SER A 21 11.14 18.04 7.25
C SER A 21 10.06 18.49 8.26
N ARG A 22 10.42 19.41 9.17
CA ARG A 22 9.50 19.95 10.19
C ARG A 22 8.31 20.68 9.57
N GLU A 23 8.47 21.25 8.38
CA GLU A 23 7.43 21.99 7.69
C GLU A 23 6.30 21.07 7.21
N PHE A 24 6.63 19.91 6.63
CA PHE A 24 5.64 18.89 6.27
C PHE A 24 4.96 18.28 7.50
N GLU A 25 5.68 18.16 8.60
CA GLU A 25 5.12 17.75 9.88
C GLU A 25 4.07 18.76 10.37
N TYR A 26 4.43 20.05 10.42
CA TYR A 26 3.53 21.13 10.80
C TYR A 26 2.27 21.18 9.94
N LEU A 27 2.37 20.95 8.63
CA LEU A 27 1.19 20.89 7.76
C LEU A 27 0.26 19.73 8.13
N GLN A 28 0.79 18.55 8.41
CA GLN A 28 -0.02 17.40 8.80
C GLN A 28 -0.74 17.64 10.13
N GLU A 29 -0.08 18.27 11.09
CA GLU A 29 -0.69 18.66 12.36
C GLU A 29 -1.76 19.75 12.18
N LYS A 30 -1.44 20.81 11.42
CA LYS A 30 -2.34 21.93 11.13
C LYS A 30 -3.63 21.49 10.46
N TYR A 31 -3.54 20.60 9.46
CA TYR A 31 -4.71 20.12 8.72
C TYR A 31 -5.32 18.84 9.28
N LYS A 32 -4.68 18.21 10.28
CA LYS A 32 -5.07 16.90 10.83
C LYS A 32 -5.31 15.85 9.73
N SER A 33 -4.53 15.93 8.67
CA SER A 33 -4.72 15.13 7.45
C SER A 33 -3.35 14.78 6.84
N PRO A 34 -3.15 13.53 6.38
CA PRO A 34 -1.96 13.15 5.63
C PRO A 34 -1.79 13.99 4.36
N ILE A 35 -0.53 14.28 3.99
CA ILE A 35 -0.20 15.08 2.80
C ILE A 35 -0.81 14.48 1.52
N TYR A 36 -0.86 13.15 1.39
CA TYR A 36 -1.44 12.52 0.21
C TYR A 36 -2.94 12.78 0.01
N LEU A 37 -3.66 13.23 1.05
CA LEU A 37 -5.06 13.66 0.97
C LEU A 37 -5.22 15.18 0.82
N LEU A 38 -4.13 15.95 0.96
CA LEU A 38 -4.19 17.39 0.84
C LEU A 38 -4.11 17.83 -0.64
N PRO A 39 -4.85 18.88 -1.01
CA PRO A 39 -4.62 19.59 -2.27
C PRO A 39 -3.17 20.02 -2.38
N GLU A 40 -2.60 19.93 -3.58
CA GLU A 40 -1.19 20.20 -3.80
C GLU A 40 -0.79 21.63 -3.46
N GLU A 41 -1.69 22.59 -3.70
CA GLU A 41 -1.49 24.01 -3.42
C GLU A 41 -1.20 24.28 -1.94
N LYS A 42 -1.59 23.35 -1.05
CA LYS A 42 -1.35 23.45 0.39
C LYS A 42 0.09 23.14 0.81
N TRP A 43 0.88 22.47 -0.01
CA TRP A 43 2.23 22.02 0.36
C TRP A 43 3.30 22.22 -0.71
N GLU A 44 2.94 22.45 -1.98
CA GLU A 44 3.89 22.62 -3.09
C GLU A 44 4.87 23.80 -2.86
N HIS A 45 4.40 24.87 -2.23
CA HIS A 45 5.22 26.06 -1.93
C HIS A 45 6.45 25.71 -1.08
N LEU A 46 6.34 24.71 -0.18
CA LEU A 46 7.47 24.26 0.64
C LEU A 46 8.60 23.69 -0.21
N ILE A 47 8.27 22.98 -1.28
CA ILE A 47 9.29 22.45 -2.20
C ILE A 47 9.91 23.57 -3.01
N LYS A 48 9.10 24.54 -3.46
CA LYS A 48 9.60 25.71 -4.21
C LYS A 48 10.58 26.54 -3.37
N GLU A 49 10.33 26.66 -2.07
CA GLU A 49 11.19 27.34 -1.11
C GLU A 49 12.48 26.56 -0.84
N LYS A 50 12.38 25.25 -0.55
CA LYS A 50 13.56 24.41 -0.23
C LYS A 50 14.42 24.09 -1.45
N LEU A 51 13.83 24.08 -2.64
CA LEU A 51 14.50 23.83 -3.92
C LEU A 51 14.24 25.00 -4.89
N PRO A 52 14.92 26.15 -4.69
CA PRO A 52 14.77 27.30 -5.58
C PRO A 52 15.29 26.97 -6.99
N PRO A 53 14.85 27.70 -8.03
CA PRO A 53 15.29 27.47 -9.41
C PRO A 53 16.80 27.53 -9.62
N SER A 54 17.51 28.32 -8.80
CA SER A 54 18.98 28.42 -8.82
C SER A 54 19.68 27.14 -8.39
N SER A 55 19.06 26.33 -7.53
CA SER A 55 19.66 25.11 -6.97
C SER A 55 19.12 23.83 -7.61
N CYS A 56 17.94 23.88 -8.24
CA CYS A 56 17.28 22.71 -8.80
C CYS A 56 16.53 23.03 -10.11
N PRO A 57 16.89 22.39 -11.23
CA PRO A 57 16.19 22.54 -12.50
C PRO A 57 14.68 22.27 -12.35
N THR A 58 13.86 23.04 -13.09
CA THR A 58 12.39 22.95 -13.01
C THR A 58 11.86 21.54 -13.24
N ALA A 59 12.41 20.80 -14.21
CA ALA A 59 11.99 19.42 -14.48
C ALA A 59 12.26 18.47 -13.30
N LEU A 60 13.45 18.55 -12.70
CA LEU A 60 13.81 17.72 -11.54
C LEU A 60 12.93 18.06 -10.33
N ARG A 61 12.64 19.35 -10.12
CA ARG A 61 11.74 19.79 -9.06
C ARG A 61 10.32 19.26 -9.26
N GLN A 62 9.81 19.24 -10.49
CA GLN A 62 8.51 18.66 -10.80
C GLN A 62 8.48 17.15 -10.48
N GLU A 63 9.53 16.41 -10.80
CA GLU A 63 9.68 14.99 -10.44
C GLU A 63 9.69 14.78 -8.91
N ILE A 64 10.44 15.61 -8.17
CA ILE A 64 10.48 15.58 -6.70
C ILE A 64 9.10 15.88 -6.11
N THR A 65 8.42 16.93 -6.60
CA THR A 65 7.06 17.27 -6.16
C THR A 65 6.08 16.13 -6.45
N ALA A 66 6.18 15.47 -7.60
CA ALA A 66 5.36 14.32 -7.94
C ALA A 66 5.57 13.13 -6.98
N ALA A 67 6.80 12.94 -6.46
CA ALA A 67 7.14 11.86 -5.54
C ALA A 67 6.66 12.07 -4.09
N ILE A 68 6.35 13.29 -3.65
CA ILE A 68 5.88 13.54 -2.27
C ILE A 68 4.57 12.82 -1.93
N ARG A 69 3.60 12.82 -2.85
CA ARG A 69 2.29 12.18 -2.63
C ARG A 69 2.41 10.65 -2.43
N PRO A 70 3.10 9.87 -3.29
CA PRO A 70 3.28 8.44 -3.04
C PRO A 70 4.08 8.13 -1.78
N ILE A 71 5.10 8.95 -1.44
CA ILE A 71 5.85 8.82 -0.17
C ILE A 71 4.92 8.99 1.02
N SER A 72 4.12 10.06 1.03
CA SER A 72 3.14 10.30 2.08
C SER A 72 2.12 9.17 2.19
N PHE A 73 1.68 8.61 1.06
CA PHE A 73 0.78 7.46 1.03
C PHE A 73 1.43 6.20 1.60
N GLU A 74 2.70 5.93 1.33
CA GLU A 74 3.43 4.81 1.93
C GLU A 74 3.57 4.97 3.44
N VAL A 75 3.85 6.18 3.94
CA VAL A 75 3.82 6.50 5.38
C VAL A 75 2.43 6.25 5.96
N GLY A 76 1.38 6.74 5.31
CA GLY A 76 -0.01 6.51 5.71
C GLY A 76 -0.32 5.02 5.84
N ASN A 77 0.01 4.22 4.83
CA ASN A 77 -0.17 2.77 4.87
C ASN A 77 0.62 2.12 6.00
N TRP A 78 1.85 2.56 6.23
CA TRP A 78 2.65 2.06 7.35
C TRP A 78 1.98 2.37 8.69
N ILE A 79 1.51 3.60 8.91
CA ILE A 79 0.81 4.00 10.16
C ILE A 79 -0.47 3.18 10.33
N LEU A 80 -1.28 3.04 9.28
CA LEU A 80 -2.51 2.26 9.30
C LEU A 80 -2.24 0.79 9.65
N ASP A 81 -1.13 0.24 9.15
CA ASP A 81 -0.74 -1.13 9.41
C ASP A 81 -0.23 -1.34 10.84
N HIS A 82 0.46 -0.37 11.43
CA HIS A 82 1.25 -0.60 12.65
C HIS A 82 0.73 0.13 13.90
N LEU A 83 0.08 1.29 13.74
CA LEU A 83 -0.20 2.20 14.85
C LEU A 83 -1.68 2.40 15.16
N LYS A 84 -2.61 1.87 14.36
CA LYS A 84 -4.04 1.94 14.69
C LYS A 84 -4.33 1.29 16.04
N THR A 85 -4.59 2.11 17.05
CA THR A 85 -5.16 1.71 18.35
C THR A 85 -6.69 1.89 18.31
N GLU A 86 -7.41 1.13 19.14
CA GLU A 86 -8.89 1.14 19.22
C GLU A 86 -9.49 2.53 19.51
N LYS A 87 -8.72 3.45 20.10
CA LYS A 87 -9.23 4.76 20.51
C LYS A 87 -9.11 5.87 19.45
N GLY A 88 -8.73 5.54 18.21
CA GLY A 88 -8.74 6.50 17.08
C GLY A 88 -7.75 7.68 17.19
N GLN A 89 -7.11 7.87 18.34
CA GLN A 89 -6.04 8.84 18.54
C GLN A 89 -4.70 8.17 18.28
N SER A 90 -4.32 8.10 17.01
CA SER A 90 -2.90 8.00 16.68
C SER A 90 -2.27 9.34 17.07
N LYS A 91 -1.72 9.45 18.28
CA LYS A 91 -0.56 10.34 18.42
C LYS A 91 0.40 9.87 17.34
N ILE A 92 0.67 10.72 16.35
CA ILE A 92 1.60 10.40 15.28
C ILE A 92 2.95 10.26 15.98
N ILE A 93 3.28 9.05 16.40
CA ILE A 93 4.58 8.77 17.00
C ILE A 93 5.58 9.09 15.89
N LYS A 94 6.50 10.02 16.17
CA LYS A 94 7.62 10.31 15.28
C LYS A 94 8.49 9.07 15.24
N ILE A 95 8.28 8.26 14.21
CA ILE A 95 9.03 7.04 14.00
C ILE A 95 10.02 7.33 12.87
N PRO A 96 11.33 7.18 13.12
CA PRO A 96 12.31 7.23 12.04
C PRO A 96 12.00 6.11 11.05
N LEU A 97 11.55 6.47 9.84
CA LEU A 97 11.29 5.50 8.79
C LEU A 97 12.56 5.29 7.99
N LEU A 98 12.95 4.04 7.80
CA LEU A 98 14.07 3.69 6.93
C LEU A 98 13.54 3.46 5.52
N TRP A 99 14.12 4.14 4.53
CA TRP A 99 13.66 4.13 3.15
C TRP A 99 14.51 3.18 2.30
N LYS A 100 13.89 2.65 1.23
CA LYS A 100 14.58 1.99 0.12
C LYS A 100 14.85 3.02 -0.98
N SER A 101 15.74 2.69 -1.90
CA SER A 101 16.04 3.52 -3.08
C SER A 101 14.85 3.73 -4.03
N ASP A 102 13.82 2.88 -3.93
CA ASP A 102 12.57 3.01 -4.67
C ASP A 102 11.54 3.96 -4.02
N GLY A 103 11.93 4.66 -2.96
CA GLY A 103 11.06 5.58 -2.23
C GLY A 103 10.01 4.87 -1.38
N THR A 104 10.08 3.54 -1.23
CA THR A 104 9.20 2.79 -0.31
C THR A 104 9.88 2.56 1.04
N ILE A 105 9.09 2.32 2.10
CA ILE A 105 9.65 2.06 3.43
C ILE A 105 10.29 0.67 3.45
N ASN A 106 11.51 0.57 3.96
CA ASN A 106 12.12 -0.67 4.39
C ASN A 106 11.48 -1.13 5.70
N ARG A 107 10.31 -1.76 5.55
CA ARG A 107 9.43 -2.19 6.65
C ARG A 107 10.15 -3.06 7.67
N VAL A 108 10.98 -4.00 7.23
CA VAL A 108 11.74 -4.91 8.10
C VAL A 108 12.77 -4.14 8.92
N LYS A 109 13.68 -3.40 8.26
CA LYS A 109 14.69 -2.62 8.97
C LYS A 109 14.08 -1.57 9.91
N THR A 110 12.99 -0.93 9.48
CA THR A 110 12.25 0.04 10.31
C THR A 110 11.69 -0.63 11.56
N ALA A 111 11.11 -1.82 11.42
CA ALA A 111 10.59 -2.57 12.56
C ALA A 111 11.72 -3.02 13.50
N ASP A 112 12.83 -3.54 12.97
CA ASP A 112 13.98 -3.96 13.77
C ASP A 112 14.55 -2.79 14.58
N MET A 113 14.71 -1.62 13.96
CA MET A 113 15.14 -0.40 14.64
C MET A 113 14.19 0.00 15.78
N ILE A 114 12.87 -0.11 15.57
CA ILE A 114 11.88 0.19 16.62
C ILE A 114 12.00 -0.81 17.76
N ILE A 115 12.09 -2.11 17.46
CA ILE A 115 12.17 -3.18 18.45
C ILE A 115 13.42 -3.02 19.33
N GLN A 116 14.55 -2.63 18.74
CA GLN A 116 15.83 -2.49 19.45
C GLN A 116 15.95 -1.18 20.24
N SER A 117 15.15 -0.16 19.94
CA SER A 117 15.30 1.17 20.53
C SER A 117 14.56 1.34 21.86
N GLN A 118 15.30 1.67 22.92
CA GLN A 118 14.72 1.94 24.25
C GLN A 118 13.86 3.22 24.31
N ASN A 119 13.92 4.06 23.27
CA ASN A 119 13.11 5.28 23.17
C ASN A 119 11.62 4.99 22.89
N PHE A 120 11.28 3.76 22.52
CA PHE A 120 9.89 3.34 22.30
C PHE A 120 9.35 2.54 23.48
N SER A 121 8.05 2.70 23.74
CA SER A 121 7.36 1.95 24.79
C SER A 121 7.53 0.44 24.58
N VAL A 122 7.66 -0.30 25.68
CA VAL A 122 7.71 -1.77 25.66
C VAL A 122 6.54 -2.35 24.87
N GLU A 123 5.35 -1.72 24.98
CA GLU A 123 4.16 -2.03 24.19
C GLU A 123 4.39 -1.96 22.68
N LEU A 124 4.89 -0.83 22.18
CA LEU A 124 5.11 -0.67 20.74
C LEU A 124 6.16 -1.66 20.25
N ARG A 125 7.26 -1.82 21.00
CA ARG A 125 8.33 -2.75 20.65
C ARG A 125 7.85 -4.19 20.58
N PHE A 126 7.13 -4.65 21.61
CA PHE A 126 6.55 -5.99 21.65
C PHE A 126 5.60 -6.22 20.48
N ARG A 127 4.69 -5.27 20.20
CA ARG A 127 3.77 -5.37 19.06
C ARG A 127 4.49 -5.46 17.72
N MET A 128 5.55 -4.68 17.53
CA MET A 128 6.38 -4.75 16.32
C MET A 128 7.10 -6.10 16.23
N ALA A 129 7.67 -6.59 17.34
CA ALA A 129 8.32 -7.89 17.40
C ALA A 129 7.35 -9.02 17.03
N CYS A 130 6.13 -9.04 17.56
CA CYS A 130 5.10 -10.00 17.17
C CYS A 130 4.74 -9.89 15.67
N LYS A 131 4.53 -8.67 15.16
CA LYS A 131 4.12 -8.45 13.78
C LYS A 131 5.18 -8.84 12.75
N TYR A 132 6.44 -8.62 13.06
CA TYR A 132 7.58 -8.95 12.20
C TYR A 132 8.21 -10.30 12.55
N TRP A 133 7.61 -11.05 13.48
CA TRP A 133 8.09 -12.36 13.90
C TRP A 133 9.53 -12.33 14.45
N CYS A 134 9.90 -11.31 15.23
CA CYS A 134 11.23 -11.21 15.82
C CYS A 134 11.34 -12.07 17.09
N TRP A 135 11.37 -13.40 16.89
CA TRP A 135 11.26 -14.42 17.96
C TRP A 135 12.12 -14.16 19.20
N HIS A 136 13.43 -13.96 19.02
CA HIS A 136 14.34 -13.73 20.15
C HIS A 136 13.94 -12.50 20.99
N GLU A 137 13.44 -11.45 20.33
CA GLU A 137 13.00 -10.24 21.02
C GLU A 137 11.67 -10.46 21.73
N ILE A 138 10.75 -11.25 21.14
CA ILE A 138 9.51 -11.66 21.81
C ILE A 138 9.82 -12.42 23.10
N ILE A 139 10.74 -13.38 23.07
CA ILE A 139 11.12 -14.16 24.25
C ILE A 139 11.74 -13.27 25.31
N LYS A 140 12.71 -12.40 24.95
CA LYS A 140 13.29 -11.42 25.88
C LYS A 140 12.24 -10.55 26.55
N PHE A 141 11.24 -10.08 25.79
CA PHE A 141 10.16 -9.29 26.37
C PHE A 141 9.32 -10.10 27.35
N LEU A 142 9.02 -11.37 27.06
CA LEU A 142 8.21 -12.23 27.94
C LEU A 142 8.96 -12.65 29.22
N GLU A 143 10.26 -12.93 29.12
CA GLU A 143 11.12 -13.28 30.25
C GLU A 143 11.33 -12.09 31.20
N GLY A 144 11.36 -10.86 30.67
CA GLY A 144 11.52 -9.64 31.46
C GLY A 144 10.26 -9.18 32.21
N LEU A 145 9.13 -9.91 32.12
CA LEU A 145 7.85 -9.53 32.72
C LEU A 145 7.49 -10.47 33.87
N SER A 146 6.94 -9.93 34.96
CA SER A 146 6.35 -10.76 36.01
C SER A 146 5.13 -11.54 35.47
N PRO A 147 4.72 -12.65 36.11
CA PRO A 147 3.56 -13.44 35.66
C PRO A 147 2.27 -12.62 35.48
N ASN A 148 2.03 -11.65 36.37
CA ASN A 148 0.86 -10.78 36.31
C ASN A 148 0.93 -9.76 35.15
N GLU A 149 2.11 -9.19 34.89
CA GLU A 149 2.31 -8.28 33.76
C GLU A 149 2.20 -9.01 32.42
N ASN A 150 2.75 -10.23 32.35
CA ASN A 150 2.61 -11.12 31.20
C ASN A 150 1.13 -11.38 30.89
N LEU A 151 0.31 -11.64 31.90
CA LEU A 151 -1.12 -11.88 31.72
C LEU A 151 -1.86 -10.62 31.24
N ILE A 152 -1.51 -9.44 31.76
CA ILE A 152 -2.09 -8.16 31.36
C ILE A 152 -1.72 -7.82 29.91
N ILE A 153 -0.43 -7.92 29.58
CA ILE A 153 0.09 -7.74 28.21
C ILE A 153 -0.62 -8.72 27.29
N TYR A 154 -0.65 -10.02 27.63
CA TYR A 154 -1.37 -11.01 26.84
C TYR A 154 -2.84 -10.65 26.63
N ARG A 155 -3.60 -10.36 27.69
CA ARG A 155 -5.03 -9.99 27.58
C ARG A 155 -5.24 -8.71 26.78
N LYS A 156 -4.31 -7.76 26.88
CA LYS A 156 -4.32 -6.50 26.16
C LYS A 156 -4.06 -6.74 24.66
N TYR A 157 -3.03 -7.49 24.29
CA TYR A 157 -2.69 -7.76 22.88
C TYR A 157 -3.50 -8.86 22.21
N ALA A 158 -4.09 -9.76 22.99
CA ALA A 158 -5.05 -10.75 22.53
C ALA A 158 -6.25 -10.10 21.80
N LYS A 159 -6.60 -8.87 22.19
CA LYS A 159 -7.69 -8.08 21.60
C LYS A 159 -7.27 -7.34 20.32
N TYR A 160 -6.01 -6.89 20.21
CA TYR A 160 -5.60 -5.97 19.15
C TYR A 160 -5.37 -6.60 17.78
N SER A 161 -5.18 -7.92 17.70
CA SER A 161 -5.54 -8.65 16.49
C SER A 161 -5.66 -10.14 16.77
N LEU A 162 -6.68 -10.78 16.19
CA LEU A 162 -6.79 -12.24 16.10
C LEU A 162 -5.47 -12.87 15.61
N VAL A 163 -4.77 -12.11 14.76
CA VAL A 163 -3.41 -12.33 14.25
C VAL A 163 -2.40 -12.42 15.39
N THR A 164 -2.23 -11.39 16.20
CA THR A 164 -1.28 -11.39 17.34
C THR A 164 -1.68 -12.41 18.40
N CYS A 165 -2.97 -12.61 18.64
CA CYS A 165 -3.49 -13.54 19.63
C CYS A 165 -3.24 -15.01 19.25
N LYS A 166 -3.59 -15.39 18.00
CA LYS A 166 -3.24 -16.71 17.45
C LYS A 166 -1.73 -16.84 17.28
N HIS A 167 -0.99 -15.77 16.98
CA HIS A 167 0.47 -15.82 16.94
C HIS A 167 1.08 -16.07 18.31
N ILE A 168 0.61 -15.43 19.38
CA ILE A 168 1.14 -15.68 20.72
C ILE A 168 0.74 -17.09 21.19
N GLN A 169 -0.52 -17.50 21.01
CA GLN A 169 -0.94 -18.87 21.31
C GLN A 169 -0.17 -19.90 20.49
N TYR A 170 0.08 -19.62 19.21
CA TYR A 170 0.87 -20.47 18.34
C TYR A 170 2.33 -20.47 18.75
N CYS A 171 2.95 -19.33 19.03
CA CYS A 171 4.30 -19.21 19.56
C CYS A 171 4.49 -20.05 20.82
N LEU A 172 3.51 -20.00 21.74
CA LEU A 172 3.49 -20.82 22.95
C LEU A 172 3.27 -22.32 22.64
N LYS A 173 2.47 -22.68 21.63
CA LYS A 173 2.30 -24.07 21.15
C LYS A 173 3.46 -24.56 20.25
N PHE A 174 4.18 -23.66 19.61
CA PHE A 174 5.29 -23.89 18.69
C PHE A 174 6.54 -24.31 19.45
N ILE A 175 6.66 -23.87 20.72
CA ILE A 175 7.58 -24.46 21.71
C ILE A 175 7.33 -25.99 21.87
N ALA A 176 6.11 -26.47 21.60
CA ALA A 176 5.73 -27.87 21.81
C ALA A 176 5.63 -28.74 20.53
N ASN A 177 5.46 -28.18 19.32
CA ASN A 177 5.30 -29.01 18.09
C ASN A 177 5.53 -28.24 16.77
N ILE A 178 6.64 -28.51 16.08
CA ILE A 178 7.15 -27.67 14.97
C ILE A 178 6.57 -28.05 13.59
N ARG A 179 6.14 -29.30 13.34
CA ARG A 179 5.96 -29.80 11.96
C ARG A 179 4.54 -29.79 11.40
N HIS A 180 3.54 -30.28 12.14
CA HIS A 180 2.20 -30.46 11.60
C HIS A 180 1.35 -29.18 11.55
N SER A 181 1.59 -28.22 12.45
CA SER A 181 0.74 -27.04 12.56
C SER A 181 1.09 -25.90 11.60
N CYS A 182 2.32 -25.89 11.03
CA CYS A 182 2.77 -24.84 10.10
C CYS A 182 1.96 -24.81 8.80
N GLN A 183 1.64 -25.97 8.21
CA GLN A 183 0.98 -26.04 6.90
C GLN A 183 -0.45 -25.51 6.93
N ARG A 184 -1.25 -25.94 7.91
CA ARG A 184 -2.65 -25.48 8.04
C ARG A 184 -2.72 -24.01 8.41
N PHE A 185 -1.87 -23.56 9.33
CA PHE A 185 -1.77 -22.16 9.71
C PHE A 185 -1.40 -21.27 8.51
N ALA A 186 -0.45 -21.73 7.69
CA ALA A 186 0.02 -20.95 6.56
C ALA A 186 -1.08 -20.67 5.51
N LEU A 187 -1.98 -21.63 5.34
CA LEU A 187 -2.99 -21.59 4.28
C LEU A 187 -4.27 -20.86 4.69
N GLU A 188 -4.52 -20.71 5.99
CA GLU A 188 -5.74 -20.10 6.55
C GLU A 188 -5.54 -18.62 6.96
N PHE A 189 -4.31 -18.10 6.96
CA PHE A 189 -4.03 -16.80 7.56
C PHE A 189 -3.93 -15.63 6.55
N PRO A 190 -4.60 -14.49 6.80
CA PRO A 190 -4.36 -13.27 6.04
C PRO A 190 -2.98 -12.73 6.41
N TRP A 191 -2.00 -13.04 5.59
CA TRP A 191 -0.62 -12.60 5.75
C TRP A 191 -0.53 -11.08 5.62
N THR A 192 -0.12 -10.43 6.70
CA THR A 192 -0.01 -8.96 6.74
C THR A 192 1.43 -8.46 6.71
N CYS A 193 2.42 -9.34 6.81
CA CYS A 193 3.83 -8.97 6.91
C CYS A 193 4.74 -9.90 6.09
N VAL A 194 5.69 -9.31 5.36
CA VAL A 194 6.69 -9.99 4.53
C VAL A 194 7.63 -10.87 5.35
N THR A 195 8.04 -10.45 6.55
CA THR A 195 9.00 -11.22 7.36
C THR A 195 8.42 -12.55 7.81
N MET A 196 7.19 -12.53 8.29
CA MET A 196 6.46 -13.73 8.68
C MET A 196 6.25 -14.66 7.49
N PHE A 197 5.86 -14.08 6.34
CA PHE A 197 5.74 -14.82 5.10
C PHE A 197 7.06 -15.54 4.78
N ASN A 198 8.20 -14.84 4.76
CA ASN A 198 9.49 -15.47 4.43
C ASN A 198 9.87 -16.60 5.38
N ARG A 199 9.71 -16.40 6.70
CA ARG A 199 10.06 -17.43 7.68
C ARG A 199 9.22 -18.70 7.51
N VAL A 200 7.91 -18.57 7.34
CA VAL A 200 7.05 -19.73 7.07
C VAL A 200 7.37 -20.32 5.71
N PHE A 201 7.52 -19.45 4.70
CA PHE A 201 7.81 -19.83 3.32
C PHE A 201 9.02 -20.74 3.24
N ASP A 202 10.14 -20.40 3.89
CA ASP A 202 11.38 -21.18 3.77
C ASP A 202 11.22 -22.64 4.25
N HIS A 203 10.33 -22.88 5.22
CA HIS A 203 10.05 -24.21 5.77
C HIS A 203 8.95 -24.99 5.02
N LEU A 204 8.27 -24.39 4.04
CA LEU A 204 7.22 -25.06 3.29
C LEU A 204 7.77 -25.95 2.15
N PRO A 205 7.12 -27.09 1.86
CA PRO A 205 7.34 -27.82 0.60
C PRO A 205 7.09 -26.92 -0.61
N LEU A 206 7.73 -27.24 -1.74
CA LEU A 206 7.65 -26.41 -2.96
C LEU A 206 6.20 -26.17 -3.45
N VAL A 207 5.33 -27.18 -3.37
CA VAL A 207 3.92 -27.06 -3.76
C VAL A 207 3.18 -26.04 -2.87
N ASN A 208 3.36 -26.11 -1.55
CA ASN A 208 2.78 -25.15 -0.61
C ASN A 208 3.36 -23.74 -0.77
N LYS A 209 4.65 -23.61 -1.13
CA LYS A 209 5.29 -22.31 -1.44
C LYS A 209 4.54 -21.60 -2.57
N ILE A 210 4.29 -22.31 -3.67
CA ILE A 210 3.58 -21.77 -4.84
C ILE A 210 2.15 -21.36 -4.48
N GLU A 211 1.42 -22.24 -3.77
CA GLU A 211 0.06 -21.93 -3.32
C GLU A 211 0.02 -20.68 -2.43
N LEU A 212 1.01 -20.56 -1.53
CA LEU A 212 1.10 -19.43 -0.61
C LEU A 212 1.36 -18.11 -1.33
N GLU A 213 2.29 -18.09 -2.28
CA GLU A 213 2.57 -16.91 -3.10
C GLU A 213 1.33 -16.48 -3.89
N ILE A 214 0.59 -17.42 -4.47
CA ILE A 214 -0.65 -17.16 -5.18
C ILE A 214 -1.70 -16.54 -4.24
N LYS A 215 -1.91 -17.13 -3.06
CA LYS A 215 -2.83 -16.58 -2.05
C LYS A 215 -2.42 -15.18 -1.60
N ALA A 216 -1.12 -14.96 -1.41
CA ALA A 216 -0.58 -13.65 -1.04
C ALA A 216 -0.80 -12.61 -2.15
N VAL A 217 -0.72 -12.99 -3.42
CA VAL A 217 -1.04 -12.09 -4.55
C VAL A 217 -2.54 -11.78 -4.61
N LYS A 218 -3.39 -12.79 -4.39
CA LYS A 218 -4.85 -12.68 -4.50
C LYS A 218 -5.46 -11.87 -3.34
N PHE A 219 -5.06 -12.21 -2.11
CA PHE A 219 -5.72 -11.74 -0.89
C PHE A 219 -4.81 -10.92 0.02
N GLY A 220 -3.49 -10.94 -0.22
CA GLY A 220 -2.54 -10.23 0.62
C GLY A 220 -2.59 -8.72 0.43
N LYS A 221 -2.01 -8.01 1.39
CA LYS A 221 -1.76 -6.57 1.27
C LYS A 221 -0.77 -6.32 0.13
N ILE A 222 -0.88 -5.17 -0.52
CA ILE A 222 -0.04 -4.77 -1.66
C ILE A 222 1.47 -4.98 -1.39
N PRO A 223 2.05 -4.61 -0.23
CA PRO A 223 3.47 -4.84 0.03
C PRO A 223 3.87 -6.32 0.00
N LEU A 224 3.02 -7.20 0.54
CA LEU A 224 3.28 -8.64 0.54
C LEU A 224 3.09 -9.22 -0.87
N ALA A 225 2.02 -8.85 -1.56
CA ALA A 225 1.75 -9.31 -2.91
C ALA A 225 2.88 -8.92 -3.87
N ARG A 226 3.37 -7.68 -3.74
CA ARG A 226 4.56 -7.17 -4.45
C ARG A 226 5.80 -8.00 -4.15
N HIS A 227 6.07 -8.28 -2.88
CA HIS A 227 7.19 -9.11 -2.47
C HIS A 227 7.13 -10.50 -3.12
N CYS A 228 5.95 -11.14 -3.11
CA CYS A 228 5.75 -12.45 -3.73
C CYS A 228 5.99 -12.39 -5.25
N LEU A 229 5.41 -11.43 -5.97
CA LEU A 229 5.63 -11.28 -7.41
C LEU A 229 7.10 -11.04 -7.77
N SER A 230 7.86 -10.37 -6.90
CA SER A 230 9.30 -10.12 -7.12
C SER A 230 10.16 -11.38 -6.98
N ARG A 231 9.73 -12.36 -6.18
CA ARG A 231 10.39 -13.64 -5.98
C ARG A 231 10.07 -14.66 -7.07
N MET A 232 8.90 -14.55 -7.70
CA MET A 232 8.51 -15.41 -8.81
C MET A 232 9.45 -15.21 -10.02
N ASP A 233 9.87 -16.32 -10.62
CA ASP A 233 10.47 -16.32 -11.95
C ASP A 233 9.48 -15.80 -13.02
N ALA A 234 9.98 -15.54 -14.23
CA ALA A 234 9.17 -14.96 -15.29
C ALA A 234 7.98 -15.85 -15.68
N GLN A 235 8.16 -17.17 -15.72
CA GLN A 235 7.11 -18.12 -16.10
C GLN A 235 6.01 -18.18 -15.05
N ARG A 236 6.36 -18.27 -13.77
CA ARG A 236 5.40 -18.26 -12.66
C ARG A 236 4.65 -16.95 -12.59
N ARG A 237 5.34 -15.82 -12.73
CA ARG A 237 4.71 -14.49 -12.73
C ARG A 237 3.69 -14.37 -13.86
N MET A 238 4.01 -14.86 -15.06
CA MET A 238 3.09 -14.88 -16.19
C MET A 238 1.86 -15.76 -15.91
N ARG A 239 2.06 -16.98 -15.38
CA ARG A 239 0.95 -17.86 -14.98
C ARG A 239 0.05 -17.22 -13.93
N THR A 240 0.63 -16.60 -12.90
CA THR A 240 -0.13 -15.88 -11.87
C THR A 240 -0.93 -14.71 -12.47
N LEU A 241 -0.33 -13.97 -13.40
CA LEU A 241 -1.00 -12.90 -14.13
C LEU A 241 -2.18 -13.43 -14.96
N GLN A 242 -2.03 -14.56 -15.66
CA GLN A 242 -3.12 -15.20 -16.41
C GLN A 242 -4.26 -15.70 -15.52
N LEU A 243 -3.94 -16.29 -14.36
CA LEU A 243 -4.94 -16.82 -13.43
C LEU A 243 -5.66 -15.73 -12.62
N TYR A 244 -4.96 -14.64 -12.30
CA TYR A 244 -5.44 -13.59 -11.41
C TYR A 244 -5.16 -12.18 -11.97
N PRO A 245 -5.64 -11.87 -13.19
CA PRO A 245 -5.25 -10.68 -13.91
C PRO A 245 -5.59 -9.40 -13.15
N TYR A 246 -6.78 -9.33 -12.57
CA TYR A 246 -7.20 -8.20 -11.72
C TYR A 246 -6.21 -7.91 -10.59
N HIS A 247 -5.84 -8.93 -9.81
CA HIS A 247 -5.02 -8.75 -8.62
C HIS A 247 -3.59 -8.31 -8.97
N VAL A 248 -3.01 -8.90 -10.02
CA VAL A 248 -1.66 -8.50 -10.48
C VAL A 248 -1.66 -7.10 -11.07
N LEU A 249 -2.61 -6.79 -11.97
CA LEU A 249 -2.73 -5.44 -12.56
C LEU A 249 -3.00 -4.38 -11.49
N ARG A 250 -3.82 -4.68 -10.48
CA ARG A 250 -4.04 -3.80 -9.33
C ARG A 250 -2.72 -3.49 -8.62
N ILE A 251 -1.86 -4.47 -8.39
CA ILE A 251 -0.55 -4.25 -7.74
C ILE A 251 0.34 -3.34 -8.59
N TYR A 252 0.30 -3.48 -9.92
CA TYR A 252 1.06 -2.63 -10.83
C TYR A 252 0.57 -1.18 -10.89
N LEU A 253 -0.66 -0.86 -10.48
CA LEU A 253 -1.12 0.53 -10.37
C LEU A 253 -0.48 1.31 -9.20
N PHE A 254 0.21 0.63 -8.28
CA PHE A 254 0.84 1.26 -7.12
C PHE A 254 2.33 1.47 -7.31
N TRP A 255 2.78 2.64 -6.86
CA TRP A 255 4.18 3.03 -6.82
C TRP A 255 5.09 1.95 -6.24
N PRO A 256 6.20 1.56 -6.91
CA PRO A 256 6.77 2.15 -8.14
C PRO A 256 6.47 1.35 -9.44
N LEU A 257 5.47 0.47 -9.47
CA LEU A 257 5.34 -0.57 -10.52
C LEU A 257 4.52 -0.17 -11.76
N GLN A 258 4.09 1.08 -11.87
CA GLN A 258 3.15 1.57 -12.89
C GLN A 258 3.64 1.32 -14.32
N ALA A 259 4.95 1.40 -14.55
CA ALA A 259 5.55 1.14 -15.85
C ALA A 259 5.26 -0.28 -16.38
N LEU A 260 5.01 -1.26 -15.49
CA LEU A 260 4.73 -2.65 -15.87
C LEU A 260 3.27 -2.89 -16.22
N PHE A 261 2.37 -1.92 -15.97
CA PHE A 261 0.93 -2.14 -16.04
C PHE A 261 0.44 -2.43 -17.46
N ILE A 262 0.83 -1.62 -18.45
CA ILE A 262 0.31 -1.73 -19.82
C ILE A 262 0.76 -3.02 -20.49
N ASP A 263 2.05 -3.36 -20.35
CA ASP A 263 2.59 -4.59 -20.92
C ASP A 263 1.90 -5.82 -20.30
N ALA A 264 1.71 -5.83 -18.98
CA ALA A 264 0.97 -6.88 -18.31
C ALA A 264 -0.49 -6.94 -18.78
N ALA A 265 -1.17 -5.80 -18.90
CA ALA A 265 -2.57 -5.73 -19.34
C ALA A 265 -2.75 -6.28 -20.76
N ALA A 266 -1.82 -5.97 -21.66
CA ALA A 266 -1.84 -6.49 -23.03
C ALA A 266 -1.80 -8.02 -23.08
N THR A 267 -1.09 -8.67 -22.14
CA THR A 267 -0.99 -10.15 -22.11
C THR A 267 -2.24 -10.84 -21.57
N VAL A 268 -3.11 -10.14 -20.84
CA VAL A 268 -4.30 -10.73 -20.19
C VAL A 268 -5.63 -10.11 -20.60
N LYS A 269 -5.63 -9.21 -21.59
CA LYS A 269 -6.85 -8.52 -22.04
C LYS A 269 -7.99 -9.48 -22.43
N GLU A 270 -7.66 -10.64 -22.99
CA GLU A 270 -8.64 -11.65 -23.44
C GLU A 270 -9.22 -12.48 -22.28
N VAL A 271 -8.52 -12.58 -21.15
CA VAL A 271 -8.96 -13.32 -19.96
C VAL A 271 -9.49 -12.41 -18.85
N LEU A 272 -9.29 -11.09 -18.98
CA LEU A 272 -9.80 -10.11 -18.03
C LEU A 272 -11.33 -10.04 -18.11
N SER A 273 -12.00 -10.27 -16.98
CA SER A 273 -13.46 -10.17 -16.90
C SER A 273 -13.94 -8.72 -16.94
N ASN A 274 -15.16 -8.51 -17.44
CA ASN A 274 -15.78 -7.18 -17.51
C ASN A 274 -15.80 -6.46 -16.15
N HIS A 275 -16.14 -7.19 -15.08
CA HIS A 275 -16.14 -6.66 -13.71
C HIS A 275 -14.73 -6.28 -13.24
N SER A 276 -13.72 -7.13 -13.49
CA SER A 276 -12.32 -6.86 -13.14
C SER A 276 -11.80 -5.61 -13.86
N PHE A 277 -12.15 -5.47 -15.14
CA PHE A 277 -11.80 -4.31 -15.93
C PHE A 277 -12.42 -3.02 -15.35
N LEU A 278 -13.73 -3.03 -15.08
CA LEU A 278 -14.42 -1.91 -14.46
C LEU A 278 -13.77 -1.51 -13.12
N GLN A 279 -13.43 -2.48 -12.26
CA GLN A 279 -12.73 -2.22 -11.00
C GLN A 279 -11.37 -1.53 -11.20
N LEU A 280 -10.59 -1.92 -12.21
CA LEU A 280 -9.32 -1.26 -12.53
C LEU A 280 -9.52 0.18 -13.02
N ILE A 281 -10.55 0.43 -13.84
CA ILE A 281 -10.93 1.79 -14.28
C ILE A 281 -11.28 2.66 -13.07
N HIS A 282 -12.09 2.15 -12.14
CA HIS A 282 -12.42 2.82 -10.88
C HIS A 282 -11.17 3.15 -10.06
N ILE A 283 -10.21 2.22 -9.94
CA ILE A 283 -8.96 2.47 -9.21
C ILE A 283 -8.16 3.58 -9.90
N ILE A 284 -7.98 3.52 -11.22
CA ILE A 284 -7.20 4.53 -11.96
C ILE A 284 -7.85 5.91 -11.85
N ILE A 285 -9.16 6.01 -12.07
CA ILE A 285 -9.86 7.31 -12.02
C ILE A 285 -9.94 7.82 -10.58
N CYS A 286 -10.57 7.06 -9.68
CA CYS A 286 -10.94 7.56 -8.36
C CYS A 286 -9.76 7.63 -7.38
N GLN A 287 -8.77 6.75 -7.52
CA GLN A 287 -7.63 6.72 -6.58
C GLN A 287 -6.38 7.42 -7.13
N LYS A 288 -6.27 7.62 -8.46
CA LYS A 288 -5.07 8.21 -9.07
C LYS A 288 -5.36 9.53 -9.76
N ILE A 289 -6.25 9.57 -10.76
CA ILE A 289 -6.47 10.77 -11.56
C ILE A 289 -7.22 11.86 -10.78
N LEU A 290 -8.35 11.53 -10.14
CA LEU A 290 -9.16 12.52 -9.41
C LEU A 290 -8.40 13.14 -8.23
N PRO A 291 -7.62 12.39 -7.42
CA PRO A 291 -6.81 13.01 -6.37
C PRO A 291 -5.55 13.72 -6.91
N GLY A 292 -5.34 13.74 -8.22
CA GLY A 292 -4.27 14.50 -8.87
C GLY A 292 -2.88 13.87 -8.74
N TRP A 293 -2.76 12.54 -8.69
CA TRP A 293 -1.45 11.87 -8.65
C TRP A 293 -0.64 12.18 -9.92
N ARG A 294 0.65 12.48 -9.74
CA ARG A 294 1.59 12.87 -10.82
C ARG A 294 2.88 12.06 -10.83
N ASP A 295 2.97 11.05 -9.97
CA ASP A 295 4.08 10.10 -9.91
C ASP A 295 4.11 9.17 -11.14
N PHE A 296 3.03 9.14 -11.90
CA PHE A 296 2.95 8.51 -13.22
C PHE A 296 1.94 9.24 -14.10
N ASP A 297 2.05 9.15 -15.43
CA ASP A 297 1.02 9.64 -16.34
C ASP A 297 -0.17 8.66 -16.37
N TYR A 298 -1.02 8.76 -15.36
CA TYR A 298 -2.21 7.92 -15.24
C TYR A 298 -3.26 8.20 -16.32
N ARG A 299 -3.24 9.37 -16.98
CA ARG A 299 -4.16 9.68 -18.08
C ARG A 299 -3.74 8.92 -19.33
N ASP A 300 -2.45 8.93 -19.65
CA ASP A 300 -1.92 8.13 -20.74
C ASP A 300 -2.07 6.62 -20.47
N LEU A 301 -1.77 6.18 -19.23
CA LEU A 301 -2.01 4.80 -18.81
C LEU A 301 -3.47 4.40 -19.04
N LEU A 302 -4.42 5.22 -18.60
CA LEU A 302 -5.86 4.96 -18.78
C LEU A 302 -6.24 4.91 -20.26
N ARG A 303 -5.74 5.85 -21.07
CA ARG A 303 -5.99 5.90 -22.51
C ARG A 303 -5.51 4.63 -23.21
N ARG A 304 -4.25 4.25 -23.00
CA ARG A 304 -3.65 3.06 -23.59
C ARG A 304 -4.37 1.79 -23.14
N PHE A 305 -4.73 1.72 -21.85
CA PHE A 305 -5.47 0.59 -21.31
C PHE A 305 -6.86 0.48 -21.93
N TRP A 306 -7.58 1.59 -22.06
CA TRP A 306 -8.90 1.64 -22.70
C TRP A 306 -8.85 1.26 -24.19
N GLN A 307 -7.84 1.74 -24.94
CA GLN A 307 -7.68 1.41 -26.35
C GLN A 307 -7.33 -0.07 -26.57
N GLY A 308 -6.56 -0.67 -25.67
CA GLY A 308 -6.08 -2.05 -25.79
C GLY A 308 -7.07 -3.13 -25.36
N ILE A 309 -8.21 -2.78 -24.75
CA ILE A 309 -9.16 -3.75 -24.18
C ILE A 309 -10.25 -4.20 -25.18
N PRO A 310 -10.76 -5.44 -25.08
CA PRO A 310 -11.88 -5.91 -25.89
C PRO A 310 -13.16 -5.07 -25.76
N GLU A 311 -13.93 -4.97 -26.84
CA GLU A 311 -15.15 -4.14 -26.90
C GLU A 311 -16.21 -4.57 -25.88
N ARG A 312 -16.32 -5.88 -25.60
CA ARG A 312 -17.19 -6.43 -24.56
C ARG A 312 -16.99 -5.78 -23.18
N CYS A 313 -15.75 -5.37 -22.87
CA CYS A 313 -15.43 -4.72 -21.61
C CYS A 313 -15.83 -3.24 -21.65
N LYS A 314 -15.66 -2.57 -22.80
CA LYS A 314 -16.08 -1.17 -22.97
C LYS A 314 -17.59 -1.03 -22.88
N GLU A 315 -18.34 -1.91 -23.55
CA GLU A 315 -19.81 -1.95 -23.46
C GLU A 315 -20.28 -2.14 -22.03
N TYR A 316 -19.63 -3.01 -21.27
CA TYR A 316 -19.96 -3.19 -19.85
C TYR A 316 -19.73 -1.91 -19.03
N VAL A 317 -18.65 -1.17 -19.30
CA VAL A 317 -18.37 0.09 -18.59
C VAL A 317 -19.40 1.16 -18.94
N LYS A 318 -19.97 1.19 -20.15
CA LYS A 318 -21.02 2.17 -20.53
C LYS A 318 -22.24 2.14 -19.61
N GLY A 319 -22.53 1.00 -18.99
CA GLY A 319 -23.61 0.86 -18.02
C GLY A 319 -23.28 1.38 -16.61
N ASP A 320 -22.02 1.72 -16.32
CA ASP A 320 -21.58 2.21 -15.01
C ASP A 320 -21.47 3.74 -14.98
N GLY A 321 -21.77 4.33 -13.81
CA GLY A 321 -21.70 5.78 -13.63
C GLY A 321 -20.32 6.40 -13.88
N ILE A 322 -19.24 5.60 -13.80
CA ILE A 322 -17.87 6.05 -14.08
C ILE A 322 -17.64 6.38 -15.56
N PHE A 323 -18.48 5.87 -16.48
CA PHE A 323 -18.26 6.02 -17.92
C PHE A 323 -18.19 7.48 -18.37
N ASN A 324 -19.07 8.33 -17.86
CA ASN A 324 -19.08 9.76 -18.21
C ASN A 324 -17.76 10.44 -17.81
N ILE A 325 -17.25 10.12 -16.61
CA ILE A 325 -15.98 10.66 -16.12
C ILE A 325 -14.81 10.14 -16.97
N LEU A 326 -14.84 8.85 -17.31
CA LEU A 326 -13.86 8.22 -18.20
C LEU A 326 -13.80 8.95 -19.55
N MET A 327 -14.93 9.19 -20.20
CA MET A 327 -14.97 9.85 -21.51
C MET A 327 -14.41 11.28 -21.46
N VAL A 328 -14.74 12.06 -20.42
CA VAL A 328 -14.14 13.40 -20.23
C VAL A 328 -12.61 13.33 -20.09
N ILE A 329 -12.10 12.32 -19.36
CA ILE A 329 -10.65 12.14 -19.20
C ILE A 329 -10.00 11.74 -20.54
N LEU A 330 -10.63 10.85 -21.31
CA LEU A 330 -10.09 10.33 -22.57
C LEU A 330 -10.10 11.38 -23.70
N GLU A 331 -11.16 12.20 -23.79
CA GLU A 331 -11.28 13.24 -24.81
C GLU A 331 -10.33 14.42 -24.60
N GLY A 332 -9.69 14.52 -23.43
CA GLY A 332 -8.77 15.62 -23.10
C GLY A 332 -9.43 16.99 -22.99
N LYS A 333 -10.76 17.09 -23.19
CA LYS A 333 -11.53 18.31 -23.00
C LYS A 333 -11.41 18.73 -21.53
N GLY A 334 -10.99 19.97 -21.32
CA GLY A 334 -10.50 20.51 -20.05
C GLY A 334 -11.27 20.07 -18.81
N PHE A 335 -10.77 19.03 -18.13
CA PHE A 335 -11.30 18.56 -16.85
C PHE A 335 -11.30 19.66 -15.76
N ARG A 336 -10.48 20.71 -15.94
CA ARG A 336 -10.37 21.85 -15.00
C ARG A 336 -11.50 22.87 -15.12
N THR A 337 -12.15 23.01 -16.29
CA THR A 337 -13.24 23.98 -16.48
C THR A 337 -14.59 23.41 -16.04
N SER A 338 -14.85 22.12 -16.26
CA SER A 338 -16.12 21.48 -15.91
C SER A 338 -16.35 21.30 -14.40
N LEU A 339 -15.31 21.19 -13.58
CA LEU A 339 -15.43 21.13 -12.11
C LEU A 339 -15.82 22.47 -11.47
N ARG A 340 -15.56 23.61 -12.14
CA ARG A 340 -15.93 24.94 -11.63
C ARG A 340 -17.34 25.38 -12.06
N SER A 341 -17.87 24.86 -13.17
CA SER A 341 -19.12 25.33 -13.78
C SER A 341 -20.34 24.45 -13.52
N GLY A 342 -20.37 23.68 -12.43
CA GLY A 342 -21.57 22.97 -12.02
C GLY A 342 -21.65 21.51 -12.48
N VAL A 343 -20.68 20.70 -12.06
CA VAL A 343 -21.02 19.29 -11.75
C VAL A 343 -22.14 19.35 -10.70
N PRO A 344 -23.33 18.77 -10.94
CA PRO A 344 -24.46 18.88 -10.02
C PRO A 344 -24.00 18.51 -8.61
N ARG A 345 -24.28 19.35 -7.61
CA ARG A 345 -23.92 19.09 -6.19
C ARG A 345 -24.37 17.72 -5.70
N ARG A 346 -25.32 17.05 -6.40
CA ARG A 346 -25.65 15.64 -6.17
C ARG A 346 -24.48 14.70 -6.44
N TYR A 347 -23.65 14.91 -7.46
CA TYR A 347 -22.44 14.10 -7.68
C TYR A 347 -21.33 14.45 -6.72
N LEU A 348 -21.19 15.70 -6.25
CA LEU A 348 -20.17 16.06 -5.23
C LEU A 348 -20.54 15.65 -3.80
N ALA A 349 -21.84 15.66 -3.45
CA ALA A 349 -22.33 15.11 -2.19
C ALA A 349 -22.31 13.58 -2.23
N HIS A 350 -22.73 12.98 -3.35
CA HIS A 350 -22.61 11.55 -3.58
C HIS A 350 -21.16 11.11 -3.80
N ASP A 351 -20.22 11.98 -4.22
CA ASP A 351 -18.75 11.81 -4.28
C ASP A 351 -18.08 12.03 -2.96
N ARG A 352 -18.59 12.90 -2.08
CA ARG A 352 -18.11 12.85 -0.70
C ARG A 352 -18.52 11.51 -0.12
N THR A 353 -19.72 11.01 -0.40
CA THR A 353 -20.12 9.65 -0.04
C THR A 353 -19.51 8.57 -0.92
N LEU A 354 -19.02 8.78 -2.16
CA LEU A 354 -18.44 7.76 -3.06
C LEU A 354 -16.92 7.77 -3.01
N ILE A 355 -16.30 8.87 -2.61
CA ILE A 355 -14.92 8.98 -2.18
C ILE A 355 -14.86 8.56 -0.72
N GLU A 356 -15.78 8.94 0.16
CA GLU A 356 -15.90 8.31 1.49
C GLU A 356 -16.40 6.88 1.39
N ASN A 357 -17.18 6.48 0.39
CA ASN A 357 -17.54 5.08 0.11
C ASN A 357 -16.54 4.39 -0.80
N ALA A 358 -15.58 5.03 -1.46
CA ALA A 358 -14.44 4.39 -2.12
C ALA A 358 -13.24 4.39 -1.17
N LEU A 359 -13.20 5.28 -0.18
CA LEU A 359 -12.34 5.23 1.01
C LEU A 359 -12.93 4.25 2.03
N LYS A 360 -14.25 4.14 2.17
CA LYS A 360 -14.93 3.09 2.93
C LYS A 360 -14.99 1.79 2.12
N CYS A 361 -15.09 1.77 0.80
CA CYS A 361 -15.01 0.55 -0.02
C CYS A 361 -13.56 0.15 -0.27
N SER A 362 -12.56 1.03 -0.21
CA SER A 362 -11.18 0.58 -0.05
C SER A 362 -11.00 0.01 1.35
N ARG A 363 -11.56 0.62 2.41
CA ARG A 363 -11.63 -0.02 3.74
C ARG A 363 -12.44 -1.34 3.71
N LEU A 364 -13.54 -1.46 2.98
CA LEU A 364 -14.42 -2.64 2.96
C LEU A 364 -13.91 -3.70 1.96
N THR A 365 -13.21 -3.36 0.89
CA THR A 365 -12.47 -4.35 0.07
C THR A 365 -11.21 -4.85 0.78
N PHE A 366 -10.76 -4.16 1.84
CA PHE A 366 -9.83 -4.71 2.84
C PHE A 366 -10.53 -5.58 3.91
N PHE A 367 -11.86 -5.61 3.98
CA PHE A 367 -12.63 -6.38 4.98
C PHE A 367 -13.69 -7.35 4.40
N SER A 368 -13.92 -7.38 3.09
CA SER A 368 -14.84 -8.29 2.40
C SER A 368 -14.04 -9.35 1.62
N ALA A 369 -13.29 -10.14 2.36
CA ALA A 369 -12.83 -11.46 1.96
C ALA A 369 -12.94 -12.33 3.22
N ASN A 370 -14.18 -12.70 3.57
CA ASN A 370 -14.46 -13.87 4.38
C ASN A 370 -14.85 -14.98 3.42
#